data_AF-A0A1Y1VB46-F1
#
_entry.id   AF-A0A1Y1VB46-F1
#
_cell.length_a   1.000
_cell.length_b   1.000
_cell.length_c   1.000
_cell.angle_alpha   90.00
_cell.angle_beta   90.00
_cell.angle_gamma   90.00
#
_symmetry.space_group_name_H-M   'P 1'
#
loop_
_entity.id
_entity.type
_entity.pdbx_description
1 polymer ?
#
loop_
_entity_poly.entity_id
_entity_poly.type
_entity_poly.pdbx_seq_one_letter_code
_entity_poly.pdbx_strand_id
1 'polypeptide(L)'
;MKTCNISSNDQHWKFNIISENNNESSTSTTTTSTATKKSKATSTVVGRCGPSYGSCSKSNECCSKYNYCGKTSSYCGQGCQSEFGICD
;
A
#
# COMPACT_ATOMS: atom_id res chain seq x y z
N MET A 1 -34.40 -0.38 -23.76
CA MET A 1 -34.59 -0.41 -22.28
C MET A 1 -34.19 -1.78 -21.79
N LYS A 2 -32.95 -1.96 -21.33
CA LYS A 2 -32.42 -3.20 -20.72
C LYS A 2 -31.28 -2.76 -19.79
N THR A 3 -31.65 -2.42 -18.56
CA THR A 3 -31.42 -3.19 -17.32
C THR A 3 -29.99 -3.07 -16.81
N CYS A 4 -29.86 -2.38 -15.67
CA CYS A 4 -28.66 -2.31 -14.85
C CYS A 4 -28.46 -3.68 -14.19
N ASN A 5 -27.33 -4.35 -14.43
CA ASN A 5 -26.99 -5.59 -13.75
C ASN A 5 -26.01 -5.28 -12.62
N ILE A 6 -26.53 -5.22 -11.40
CA ILE A 6 -25.74 -5.23 -10.18
C ILE A 6 -25.15 -6.64 -10.08
N SER A 7 -23.84 -6.78 -10.28
CA SER A 7 -23.13 -7.98 -9.83
C SER A 7 -22.32 -7.62 -8.60
N SER A 8 -22.79 -8.19 -7.50
CA SER A 8 -22.25 -8.14 -6.17
C SER A 8 -20.82 -8.71 -6.11
N ASN A 9 -20.01 -8.12 -5.22
CA ASN A 9 -19.17 -8.85 -4.29
C ASN A 9 -17.92 -9.56 -4.87
N ASP A 10 -16.87 -8.79 -5.18
CA ASP A 10 -15.53 -9.36 -5.40
C ASP A 10 -14.82 -9.53 -4.05
N GLN A 11 -14.99 -10.71 -3.47
CA GLN A 11 -14.20 -11.17 -2.32
C GLN A 11 -12.78 -11.47 -2.78
N HIS A 12 -11.88 -10.65 -2.30
CA HIS A 12 -10.44 -10.79 -2.41
C HIS A 12 -10.00 -12.16 -1.83
N TRP A 13 -9.59 -13.09 -2.71
CA TRP A 13 -9.02 -14.40 -2.32
C TRP A 13 -7.53 -14.43 -2.65
N LYS A 14 -6.74 -15.00 -1.74
CA LYS A 14 -5.28 -15.09 -1.85
C LYS A 14 -4.86 -16.29 -2.71
N PHE A 15 -3.93 -16.01 -3.63
CA PHE A 15 -2.81 -16.82 -4.14
C PHE A 15 -2.99 -18.33 -4.46
N ASN A 16 -2.71 -18.66 -5.72
CA ASN A 16 -1.97 -19.88 -6.06
C ASN A 16 -0.78 -19.50 -6.96
N ILE A 17 0.44 -19.77 -6.50
CA ILE A 17 1.70 -19.44 -7.18
C ILE A 17 1.99 -20.54 -8.23
N ILE A 18 2.15 -20.14 -9.49
CA ILE A 18 2.88 -20.88 -10.53
C ILE A 18 3.85 -19.89 -11.18
N SER A 19 5.13 -20.21 -11.12
CA SER A 19 6.26 -19.36 -11.50
C SER A 19 6.58 -19.48 -12.99
N GLU A 20 6.35 -18.41 -13.75
CA GLU A 20 6.96 -18.17 -15.06
C GLU A 20 7.53 -16.75 -15.12
N ASN A 21 8.78 -16.67 -15.58
CA ASN A 21 9.61 -15.48 -15.61
C ASN A 21 9.04 -14.40 -16.54
N ASN A 22 8.64 -13.26 -15.97
CA ASN A 22 8.68 -11.98 -16.67
C ASN A 22 9.26 -10.91 -15.75
N ASN A 23 10.20 -10.18 -16.35
CA ASN A 23 10.98 -9.08 -15.79
C ASN A 23 10.08 -8.00 -15.18
N GLU A 24 9.84 -8.06 -13.87
CA GLU A 24 9.41 -6.92 -13.08
C GLU A 24 10.19 -6.87 -11.77
N SER A 25 10.93 -5.78 -11.62
CA SER A 25 12.00 -5.59 -10.65
C SER A 25 11.47 -5.48 -9.22
N SER A 26 12.18 -6.20 -8.33
CA SER A 26 12.32 -5.98 -6.89
C SER A 26 11.19 -6.51 -6.00
N THR A 27 11.44 -7.74 -5.55
CA THR A 27 10.97 -8.34 -4.30
C THR A 27 11.00 -7.38 -3.11
N SER A 28 9.84 -7.18 -2.47
CA SER A 28 9.76 -7.15 -1.01
C SER A 28 8.35 -7.62 -0.56
N THR A 29 8.30 -8.90 -0.22
CA THR A 29 7.29 -9.61 0.60
C THR A 29 5.81 -9.27 0.38
N THR A 30 5.17 -10.08 -0.44
CA THR A 30 3.73 -10.30 -0.46
C THR A 30 3.23 -10.75 0.92
N THR A 31 2.58 -9.84 1.66
CA THR A 31 1.52 -10.22 2.59
C THR A 31 0.24 -9.61 2.06
N THR A 32 -0.54 -10.41 1.34
CA THR A 32 -1.87 -10.03 0.87
C THR A 32 -2.71 -9.53 2.05
N SER A 33 -3.26 -8.33 1.97
CA SER A 33 -4.33 -7.89 2.86
C SER A 33 -5.30 -7.06 2.04
N THR A 34 -6.26 -7.78 1.46
CA THR A 34 -7.62 -7.36 1.07
C THR A 34 -7.91 -5.86 1.10
N ALA A 35 -8.15 -5.32 -0.09
CA ALA A 35 -8.88 -4.08 -0.30
C ALA A 35 -10.21 -4.09 0.48
N THR A 36 -10.25 -3.35 1.57
CA THR A 36 -11.47 -2.73 2.08
C THR A 36 -11.18 -1.24 2.11
N LYS A 37 -12.08 -0.43 1.53
CA LYS A 37 -12.09 1.02 1.68
C LYS A 37 -12.28 1.35 3.16
N LYS A 38 -11.20 1.30 3.93
CA LYS A 38 -11.11 1.69 5.33
C LYS A 38 -10.28 2.96 5.32
N SER A 39 -10.88 4.05 5.77
CA SER A 39 -10.19 5.32 5.99
C SER A 39 -8.87 5.04 6.69
N LYS A 40 -7.79 5.21 5.93
CA LYS A 40 -6.44 4.87 6.32
C LYS A 40 -6.09 5.64 7.57
N ALA A 41 -5.98 4.94 8.70
CA ALA A 41 -5.73 5.56 9.98
C ALA A 41 -4.38 6.28 9.92
N THR A 42 -4.38 7.54 10.33
CA THR A 42 -3.16 8.30 10.50
C THR A 42 -2.33 7.68 11.61
N SER A 43 -1.01 7.58 11.41
CA SER A 43 -0.10 7.09 12.41
C SER A 43 -0.20 7.88 13.71
N THR A 44 -0.37 7.15 14.81
CA THR A 44 -0.36 7.67 16.17
C THR A 44 1.07 7.85 16.70
N VAL A 45 2.06 7.28 16.02
CA VAL A 45 3.48 7.38 16.41
C VAL A 45 4.18 8.35 15.45
N VAL A 46 4.70 9.44 16.02
CA VAL A 46 5.35 10.51 15.25
C VAL A 46 6.50 9.95 14.41
N GLY A 47 6.50 10.27 13.12
CA GLY A 47 7.56 9.86 12.20
C GLY A 47 7.53 8.39 11.78
N ARG A 48 6.56 7.59 12.23
CA ARG A 48 6.38 6.19 11.83
C ARG A 48 5.19 6.04 10.89
N CYS A 49 5.28 5.07 10.00
CA CYS A 49 4.22 4.69 9.06
C CYS A 49 4.29 3.20 8.75
N GLY A 50 3.31 2.66 8.03
CA GLY A 50 3.27 1.26 7.64
C GLY A 50 2.10 0.51 8.26
N PRO A 51 1.99 -0.81 8.04
CA PRO A 51 0.79 -1.58 8.39
C PRO A 51 0.48 -1.59 9.90
N SER A 52 1.50 -1.49 10.76
CA SER A 52 1.32 -1.45 12.21
C SER A 52 1.04 -0.06 12.77
N TYR A 53 1.34 1.00 12.01
CA TYR A 53 1.27 2.38 12.49
C TYR A 53 0.17 3.18 11.80
N GLY A 54 0.08 3.09 10.47
CA GLY A 54 -0.85 3.87 9.64
C GLY A 54 -0.13 4.78 8.64
N SER A 55 -0.86 5.76 8.11
CA SER A 55 -0.29 6.80 7.22
C SER A 55 0.70 7.69 7.95
N CYS A 56 1.61 8.32 7.22
CA CYS A 56 2.27 9.52 7.74
C CYS A 56 1.25 10.59 8.18
N SER A 57 1.52 11.21 9.34
CA SER A 57 0.63 12.21 9.93
C SER A 57 0.55 13.49 9.12
N LYS A 58 1.57 13.78 8.32
CA LYS A 58 1.54 14.88 7.35
C LYS A 58 1.24 14.33 5.96
N SER A 59 0.34 15.01 5.25
CA SER A 59 -0.08 14.61 3.91
C SER A 59 1.07 14.63 2.91
N ASN A 60 2.07 15.50 3.08
CA ASN A 60 3.21 15.63 2.16
C ASN A 60 4.44 14.82 2.63
N GLU A 61 4.24 13.71 3.34
CA GLU A 61 5.32 12.81 3.77
C GLU A 61 5.18 11.44 3.11
N CYS A 62 6.34 10.91 2.77
CA CYS A 62 6.53 9.62 2.15
C CYS A 62 6.80 8.57 3.22
N CYS A 63 6.24 7.38 3.03
CA CYS A 63 6.51 6.26 3.91
C CYS A 63 7.61 5.40 3.33
N SER A 64 8.82 5.48 3.88
CA SER A 64 9.93 4.63 3.42
C SER A 64 9.68 3.14 3.69
N LYS A 65 10.43 2.27 3.01
CA LYS A 65 10.47 0.82 3.29
C LYS A 65 10.84 0.47 4.74
N TYR A 66 11.43 1.40 5.47
CA TYR A 66 11.84 1.24 6.86
C TYR A 66 10.77 1.68 7.87
N ASN A 67 9.53 1.92 7.41
CA ASN A 67 8.40 2.34 8.24
C ASN A 67 8.63 3.71 8.90
N TYR A 68 9.26 4.62 8.16
CA TYR A 68 9.51 6.01 8.59
C TYR A 68 8.96 7.03 7.60
N CYS A 69 8.43 8.11 8.16
CA CYS A 69 7.94 9.26 7.42
C CYS A 69 9.04 10.27 7.16
N GLY A 70 9.14 10.74 5.91
CA GLY A 70 10.05 11.80 5.52
C GLY A 70 9.69 12.36 4.15
N LYS A 71 10.34 13.46 3.76
CA LYS A 71 10.08 14.14 2.48
C LYS A 71 11.25 14.09 1.49
N THR A 72 12.36 13.48 1.89
CA THR A 72 13.53 13.40 1.03
C THR A 72 13.42 12.19 0.10
N SER A 73 14.16 12.20 -1.00
CA SER A 73 14.19 11.09 -1.97
C SER A 73 14.55 9.74 -1.34
N SER A 74 15.27 9.72 -0.22
CA SER A 74 15.54 8.48 0.53
C SER A 74 14.28 7.85 1.13
N TYR A 75 13.23 8.65 1.38
CA TYR A 75 11.92 8.18 1.86
C TYR A 75 10.92 8.00 0.73
N CYS A 76 10.93 8.90 -0.26
CA CYS A 76 9.98 8.94 -1.37
C CYS A 76 10.38 8.08 -2.57
N GLY A 77 11.66 7.72 -2.67
CA GLY A 77 12.21 6.93 -3.77
C GLY A 77 12.01 5.42 -3.60
N GLN A 78 13.02 4.64 -4.00
CA GLN A 78 12.87 3.18 -4.10
C GLN A 78 12.49 2.52 -2.77
N GLY A 79 11.34 1.83 -2.79
CA GLY A 79 10.76 1.17 -1.63
C GLY A 79 9.81 2.06 -0.82
N CYS A 80 9.39 3.20 -1.35
CA CYS A 80 8.30 3.96 -0.75
C CYS A 80 6.99 3.15 -0.75
N GLN A 81 6.30 3.15 0.38
CA GLN A 81 5.03 2.49 0.62
C GLN A 81 3.89 3.48 0.31
N SER A 82 3.42 3.50 -0.93
CA SER A 82 2.32 4.38 -1.40
C SER A 82 1.00 4.14 -0.65
N GLU A 83 0.80 2.91 -0.19
CA GLU A 83 -0.30 2.58 0.71
C GLU A 83 -0.22 3.26 2.07
N PHE A 84 0.92 3.87 2.46
CA PHE A 84 1.15 4.54 3.76
C PHE A 84 1.68 5.99 3.65
N GLY A 85 1.95 6.51 2.46
CA GLY A 85 2.36 7.90 2.24
C GLY A 85 2.31 8.31 0.76
N ILE A 86 2.80 9.50 0.43
CA ILE A 86 3.01 9.90 -0.97
C ILE A 86 4.36 9.34 -1.45
N CYS A 87 4.47 8.88 -2.68
CA CYS A 87 5.72 8.46 -3.28
C CYS A 87 5.95 9.25 -4.57
N ASP A 88 7.22 9.52 -4.89
CA ASP A 88 7.63 10.23 -6.11
C ASP A 88 7.77 9.29 -7.30
#